data_AF-X1ESE1-F1
#
_entry.id   AF-X1ESE1-F1
#
_cell.length_a   1.000
_cell.length_b   1.000
_cell.length_c   1.000
_cell.angle_alpha   90.00
_cell.angle_beta   90.00
_cell.angle_gamma   90.00
#
_symmetry.space_group_name_H-M   'P 1'
#
loop_
_entity.id
_entity.type
_entity.pdbx_description
1 polymer ?
#
loop_
_entity_poly.entity_id
_entity_poly.type
_entity_poly.pdbx_seq_one_letter_code
_entity_poly.pdbx_strand_id
1 'polypeptide(L)'
;GYQVCDDNVKVLGKVTRKYGIDIPDRQLACAPINSSEGKSYFEQMACAANYAWANRQCIMHWVRESFEKILGKKARELGMHLIYDVAHNIAKFEEHKVSGEMKTLCVHRKGATRAFAAGHKDIPSVYKNIGQPVLIPGDMGTHSYLLLGTEKAMQETFGSTCHGAGRVMSRTKAMQLTKGRRIDKELADKGIYVLSASGEVLRQEVPEAYKDIDMVVDAVHNAGISKKVARMRPIGVVKG
;
A
#
# COMPACT_ATOMS: atom_id res chain seq x y z
N GLY A 1 10.08 6.58 -9.42
CA GLY A 1 9.77 5.40 -8.60
C GLY A 1 10.48 4.17 -9.12
N TYR A 2 9.89 3.50 -10.13
CA TYR A 2 10.48 2.31 -10.75
C TYR A 2 11.94 2.52 -11.19
N GLN A 3 12.20 3.58 -11.96
CA GLN A 3 13.55 3.87 -12.46
C GLN A 3 14.57 4.07 -11.33
N VAL A 4 14.19 4.82 -10.28
CA VAL A 4 15.03 4.98 -9.07
C VAL A 4 15.39 3.63 -8.46
N CYS A 5 14.44 2.70 -8.36
CA CYS A 5 14.73 1.36 -7.86
C CYS A 5 15.67 0.59 -8.81
N ASP A 6 15.41 0.59 -10.12
CA ASP A 6 16.20 -0.13 -11.10
C ASP A 6 17.66 0.36 -11.15
N ASP A 7 17.86 1.68 -11.15
CA ASP A 7 19.17 2.32 -11.13
C ASP A 7 19.95 1.94 -9.87
N ASN A 8 19.29 1.99 -8.70
CA ASN A 8 19.95 1.66 -7.44
C ASN A 8 20.20 0.16 -7.28
N VAL A 9 19.34 -0.73 -7.77
CA VAL A 9 19.59 -2.19 -7.75
C VAL A 9 20.86 -2.54 -8.55
N LYS A 10 21.08 -1.89 -9.70
CA LYS A 10 22.31 -2.07 -10.50
C LYS A 10 23.57 -1.61 -9.75
N VAL A 11 23.49 -0.50 -9.03
CA VAL A 11 24.59 0.00 -8.17
C VAL A 11 24.82 -0.96 -7.00
N LEU A 12 23.77 -1.30 -6.26
CA LEU A 12 23.83 -2.16 -5.08
C LEU A 12 24.39 -3.54 -5.42
N GLY A 13 24.04 -4.14 -6.56
CA GLY A 13 24.57 -5.43 -6.96
C GLY A 13 26.11 -5.49 -7.08
N LYS A 14 26.76 -4.36 -7.43
CA LYS A 14 28.22 -4.24 -7.43
C LYS A 14 28.78 -3.95 -6.03
N VAL A 15 28.04 -3.13 -5.27
CA VAL A 15 28.46 -2.57 -3.99
C VAL A 15 28.31 -3.56 -2.83
N THR A 16 27.39 -4.52 -2.91
CA THR A 16 27.25 -5.58 -1.90
C THR A 16 28.57 -6.34 -1.70
N ARG A 17 29.27 -6.66 -2.80
CA ARG A 17 30.60 -7.30 -2.73
C ARG A 17 31.67 -6.37 -2.19
N LYS A 18 31.64 -5.09 -2.55
CA LYS A 18 32.56 -4.05 -2.02
C LYS A 18 32.52 -3.98 -0.49
N TYR A 19 31.34 -4.19 0.11
CA TYR A 19 31.17 -4.19 1.56
C TYR A 19 31.29 -5.58 2.21
N GLY A 20 31.67 -6.61 1.45
CA GLY A 20 31.83 -7.97 1.99
C GLY A 20 30.54 -8.57 2.55
N ILE A 21 29.37 -8.11 2.09
CA ILE A 21 28.08 -8.62 2.55
C ILE A 21 27.76 -9.89 1.75
N ASP A 22 27.64 -11.01 2.45
CA ASP A 22 27.19 -12.26 1.84
C ASP A 22 25.67 -12.26 1.71
N ILE A 23 25.16 -12.62 0.52
CA ILE A 23 23.73 -12.63 0.22
C ILE A 23 23.33 -13.96 -0.40
N PRO A 24 22.21 -14.57 0.05
CA PRO A 24 21.79 -15.88 -0.45
C PRO A 24 21.17 -15.80 -1.85
N ASP A 25 20.78 -14.61 -2.31
CA ASP A 25 20.20 -14.36 -3.63
C ASP A 25 20.64 -12.98 -4.16
N ARG A 26 21.00 -12.88 -5.44
CA ARG A 26 21.36 -11.61 -6.09
C ARG A 26 20.29 -10.52 -5.99
N GLN A 27 19.02 -10.90 -5.85
CA GLN A 27 17.88 -10.00 -5.70
C GLN A 27 17.82 -9.34 -4.32
N LEU A 28 18.66 -9.77 -3.38
CA LEU A 28 18.83 -9.18 -2.05
C LEU A 28 20.02 -8.21 -1.99
N ALA A 29 20.47 -7.69 -3.14
CA ALA A 29 21.52 -6.69 -3.21
C ALA A 29 21.24 -5.51 -2.27
N CYS A 30 22.22 -5.20 -1.42
CA CYS A 30 22.11 -4.20 -0.37
C CYS A 30 23.45 -3.49 -0.10
N ALA A 31 23.39 -2.41 0.67
CA ALA A 31 24.55 -1.67 1.18
C ALA A 31 24.27 -1.24 2.63
N PRO A 32 25.31 -0.97 3.45
CA PRO A 32 25.13 -0.39 4.76
C PRO A 32 24.37 0.94 4.66
N ILE A 33 23.38 1.16 5.52
CA ILE A 33 22.50 2.35 5.43
C ILE A 33 23.26 3.68 5.55
N ASN A 34 24.40 3.67 6.24
CA ASN A 34 25.26 4.83 6.44
C ASN A 34 26.33 5.01 5.35
N SER A 35 26.42 4.09 4.38
CA SER A 35 27.32 4.22 3.24
C SER A 35 26.86 5.34 2.30
N SER A 36 27.76 5.80 1.43
CA SER A 36 27.43 6.77 0.38
C SER A 36 26.25 6.31 -0.49
N GLU A 37 26.24 5.04 -0.87
CA GLU A 37 25.22 4.41 -1.71
C GLU A 37 23.91 4.19 -0.94
N GLY A 38 23.99 3.79 0.33
CA GLY A 38 22.81 3.66 1.20
C GLY A 38 22.08 4.98 1.42
N LYS A 39 22.83 6.04 1.74
CA LYS A 39 22.28 7.40 1.91
C LYS A 39 21.70 7.95 0.60
N SER A 40 22.46 7.83 -0.49
CA SER A 40 22.02 8.28 -1.82
C SER A 40 20.73 7.59 -2.25
N TYR A 41 20.63 6.27 -2.07
CA TYR A 41 19.40 5.55 -2.40
C TYR A 41 18.23 5.99 -1.53
N PHE A 42 18.44 6.16 -0.22
CA PHE A 42 17.39 6.61 0.70
C PHE A 42 16.84 7.98 0.31
N GLU A 43 17.69 8.93 -0.05
CA GLU A 43 17.30 10.27 -0.53
C GLU A 43 16.51 10.20 -1.84
N GLN A 44 16.97 9.40 -2.80
CA GLN A 44 16.27 9.21 -4.07
C GLN A 44 14.90 8.51 -3.88
N MET A 45 14.82 7.53 -2.98
CA MET A 45 13.57 6.88 -2.59
C MET A 45 12.62 7.89 -1.93
N ALA A 46 13.12 8.75 -1.04
CA ALA A 46 12.32 9.79 -0.42
C ALA A 46 11.78 10.79 -1.46
N CYS A 47 12.58 11.17 -2.45
CA CYS A 47 12.13 11.97 -3.59
C CYS A 47 11.03 11.26 -4.39
N ALA A 48 11.19 9.96 -4.68
CA ALA A 48 10.17 9.17 -5.35
C ALA A 48 8.87 9.05 -4.52
N ALA A 49 8.96 8.99 -3.19
CA ALA A 49 7.81 8.99 -2.31
C ALA A 49 7.08 10.34 -2.31
N ASN A 50 7.83 11.46 -2.27
CA ASN A 50 7.27 12.81 -2.40
C ASN A 50 6.51 12.99 -3.72
N TYR A 51 7.08 12.52 -4.83
CA TYR A 51 6.40 12.50 -6.12
C TYR A 51 5.09 11.70 -6.06
N ALA A 52 5.11 10.51 -5.43
CA ALA A 52 3.92 9.68 -5.31
C ALA A 52 2.80 10.33 -4.46
N TRP A 53 3.15 11.04 -3.39
CA TRP A 53 2.19 11.82 -2.60
C TRP A 53 1.64 13.01 -3.40
N ALA A 54 2.49 13.76 -4.12
CA ALA A 54 2.03 14.84 -4.99
C ALA A 54 1.05 14.33 -6.07
N ASN A 55 1.35 13.19 -6.69
CA ASN A 55 0.46 12.54 -7.65
C ASN A 55 -0.92 12.21 -7.03
N ARG A 56 -0.96 11.61 -5.84
CA ARG A 56 -2.23 11.30 -5.15
C ARG A 56 -2.99 12.55 -4.72
N GLN A 57 -2.27 13.62 -4.37
CA GLN A 57 -2.87 14.92 -4.08
C GLN A 57 -3.60 15.51 -5.30
N CYS A 58 -2.98 15.45 -6.49
CA CYS A 58 -3.62 15.87 -7.74
C CYS A 58 -4.85 15.00 -8.06
N ILE A 59 -4.73 13.67 -7.94
CA ILE A 59 -5.84 12.75 -8.15
C ILE A 59 -7.01 13.07 -7.21
N MET A 60 -6.74 13.30 -5.91
CA MET A 60 -7.77 13.66 -4.95
C MET A 60 -8.47 14.98 -5.33
N HIS A 61 -7.74 15.96 -5.88
CA HIS A 61 -8.34 17.20 -6.35
C HIS A 61 -9.31 16.95 -7.53
N TRP A 62 -8.91 16.17 -8.53
CA TRP A 62 -9.79 15.84 -9.67
C TRP A 62 -10.99 14.95 -9.29
N VAL A 63 -10.83 14.08 -8.28
CA VAL A 63 -11.95 13.34 -7.70
C VAL A 63 -12.97 14.31 -7.11
N ARG A 64 -12.53 15.34 -6.37
CA ARG A 64 -13.43 16.37 -5.86
C ARG A 64 -14.14 17.10 -6.99
N GLU A 65 -13.43 17.62 -7.98
CA GLU A 65 -14.03 18.31 -9.13
C GLU A 65 -15.07 17.46 -9.86
N SER A 66 -14.80 16.17 -10.02
CA SER A 66 -15.74 15.22 -10.65
C SER A 66 -17.05 15.11 -9.86
N PHE A 67 -16.97 15.02 -8.54
CA PHE A 67 -18.17 14.99 -7.67
C PHE A 67 -18.90 16.34 -7.68
N GLU A 68 -18.17 17.46 -7.64
CA GLU A 68 -18.79 18.79 -7.72
C GLU A 68 -19.58 18.98 -9.00
N LYS A 69 -19.02 18.57 -10.14
CA LYS A 69 -19.66 18.67 -11.46
C LYS A 69 -20.95 17.87 -11.55
N ILE A 70 -20.99 16.66 -10.97
CA ILE A 70 -22.13 15.76 -11.08
C ILE A 70 -23.21 16.05 -10.04
N LEU A 71 -22.82 16.41 -8.81
CA LEU A 71 -23.76 16.62 -7.69
C LEU A 71 -24.17 18.08 -7.50
N GLY A 72 -23.53 19.03 -8.21
CA GLY A 72 -23.85 20.46 -8.12
C GLY A 72 -23.58 21.09 -6.76
N LYS A 73 -22.72 20.47 -5.93
CA LYS A 73 -22.33 20.95 -4.59
C LYS A 73 -20.81 20.98 -4.46
N LYS A 74 -20.26 21.90 -3.67
CA LYS A 74 -18.81 21.93 -3.42
C LYS A 74 -18.37 20.71 -2.62
N ALA A 75 -17.15 20.24 -2.85
CA ALA A 75 -16.57 19.07 -2.19
C ALA A 75 -16.53 19.22 -0.66
N ARG A 76 -16.40 20.47 -0.17
CA ARG A 76 -16.50 20.79 1.25
C ARG A 76 -17.90 20.57 1.82
N GLU A 77 -18.94 20.95 1.08
CA GLU A 77 -20.34 20.73 1.46
C GLU A 77 -20.70 19.24 1.41
N LEU A 78 -20.05 18.49 0.53
CA LEU A 78 -20.15 17.03 0.45
C LEU A 78 -19.32 16.30 1.53
N GLY A 79 -18.57 17.02 2.37
CA GLY A 79 -17.74 16.43 3.42
C GLY A 79 -16.56 15.59 2.91
N MET A 80 -16.04 15.85 1.71
CA MET A 80 -14.98 15.07 1.05
C MET A 80 -13.59 15.36 1.64
N HIS A 81 -13.42 15.07 2.92
CA HIS A 81 -12.15 15.17 3.64
C HIS A 81 -11.30 13.91 3.44
N LEU A 82 -9.98 14.09 3.39
CA LEU A 82 -9.06 12.97 3.35
C LEU A 82 -9.07 12.27 4.72
N ILE A 83 -9.46 10.98 4.73
CA ILE A 83 -9.37 10.17 5.94
C ILE A 83 -7.90 9.93 6.29
N TYR A 84 -7.13 9.33 5.37
CA TYR A 84 -5.71 9.09 5.54
C TYR A 84 -5.04 8.79 4.19
N ASP A 85 -3.72 8.91 4.13
CA ASP A 85 -2.89 8.45 3.00
C ASP A 85 -1.75 7.63 3.57
N VAL A 86 -1.56 6.41 3.07
CA VAL A 86 -0.54 5.48 3.57
C VAL A 86 0.28 4.86 2.45
N ALA A 87 1.58 4.78 2.67
CA ALA A 87 2.50 4.07 1.79
C ALA A 87 2.62 2.59 2.20
N HIS A 88 2.80 1.71 1.20
CA HIS A 88 3.02 0.28 1.42
C HIS A 88 4.30 -0.28 0.76
N ASN A 89 5.02 0.58 0.04
CA ASN A 89 6.36 0.32 -0.52
C ASN A 89 7.26 1.49 -0.14
N ILE A 90 7.91 1.40 1.02
CA ILE A 90 8.72 2.49 1.58
C ILE A 90 9.70 1.97 2.64
N ALA A 91 10.83 2.64 2.80
CA ALA A 91 11.69 2.51 3.98
C ALA A 91 11.57 3.77 4.86
N LYS A 92 11.55 3.60 6.17
CA LYS A 92 11.40 4.69 7.15
C LYS A 92 12.34 4.49 8.32
N PHE A 93 12.98 5.56 8.78
CA PHE A 93 13.64 5.57 10.08
C PHE A 93 12.58 5.71 11.17
N GLU A 94 12.52 4.74 12.08
CA GLU A 94 11.52 4.66 13.14
C GLU A 94 12.17 4.16 14.43
N GLU A 95 11.66 4.61 15.57
CA GLU A 95 12.11 4.17 16.90
C GLU A 95 11.25 2.99 17.35
N HIS A 96 11.89 1.85 17.64
CA HIS A 96 11.23 0.63 18.09
C HIS A 96 12.02 -0.02 19.23
N LYS A 97 11.32 -0.77 20.09
CA LYS A 97 11.95 -1.53 21.17
C LYS A 97 12.45 -2.88 20.65
N VAL A 98 13.76 -3.14 20.77
CA VAL A 98 14.40 -4.38 20.36
C VAL A 98 15.14 -4.95 21.56
N SER A 99 14.75 -6.15 22.00
CA SER A 99 15.33 -6.82 23.18
C SER A 99 15.36 -5.93 24.44
N GLY A 100 14.32 -5.12 24.65
CA GLY A 100 14.22 -4.24 25.82
C GLY A 100 14.70 -2.80 25.59
N GLU A 101 15.48 -2.54 24.54
CA GLU A 101 16.11 -1.25 24.29
C GLU A 101 15.45 -0.49 23.14
N MET A 102 15.33 0.82 23.27
CA MET A 102 14.90 1.67 22.15
C MET A 102 16.01 1.78 21.12
N LYS A 103 15.71 1.45 19.86
CA LYS A 103 16.63 1.55 18.73
C LYS A 103 15.98 2.28 17.56
N THR A 104 16.78 3.07 16.86
CA THR A 104 16.40 3.65 15.58
C THR A 104 16.67 2.63 14.48
N LEU A 105 15.62 2.20 13.78
CA LEU A 105 15.67 1.20 12.73
C LEU A 105 15.28 1.80 11.39
N CYS A 106 15.90 1.34 10.30
CA CYS A 106 15.39 1.58 8.95
C CYS A 106 14.40 0.45 8.59
N VAL A 107 13.11 0.68 8.86
CA VAL A 107 12.04 -0.31 8.65
C VAL A 107 11.67 -0.33 7.18
N HIS A 108 11.91 -1.46 6.52
CA HIS A 108 11.57 -1.68 5.12
C HIS A 108 10.19 -2.33 5.00
N ARG A 109 9.28 -1.67 4.30
CA ARG A 109 7.95 -2.21 4.01
C ARG A 109 7.78 -2.37 2.50
N LYS A 110 7.55 -3.61 2.05
CA LYS A 110 7.23 -3.95 0.66
C LYS A 110 5.93 -4.76 0.64
N GLY A 111 4.85 -4.18 0.13
CA GLY A 111 3.51 -4.75 0.25
C GLY A 111 3.04 -4.85 1.71
N ALA A 112 3.48 -3.92 2.58
CA ALA A 112 3.10 -3.87 3.99
C ALA A 112 2.88 -2.42 4.41
N THR A 113 1.96 -2.19 5.32
CA THR A 113 1.49 -0.85 5.71
C THR A 113 1.90 -0.54 7.14
N ARG A 114 2.26 0.71 7.43
CA ARG A 114 2.50 1.17 8.81
C ARG A 114 1.19 1.15 9.60
N ALA A 115 1.23 0.73 10.86
CA ALA A 115 0.09 0.46 11.73
C ALA A 115 0.37 0.90 13.18
N PHE A 116 0.76 2.16 13.37
CA PHE A 116 1.10 2.70 14.69
C PHE A 116 -0.08 2.69 15.67
N ALA A 117 0.23 2.36 16.92
CA ALA A 117 -0.72 2.29 18.03
C ALA A 117 -1.25 3.66 18.46
N ALA A 118 -2.39 3.68 19.15
CA ALA A 118 -2.90 4.89 19.80
C ALA A 118 -1.83 5.56 20.68
N GLY A 119 -1.82 6.89 20.72
CA GLY A 119 -0.84 7.70 21.45
C GLY A 119 0.46 7.97 20.69
N HIS A 120 0.79 7.23 19.62
CA HIS A 120 2.06 7.41 18.91
C HIS A 120 2.23 8.83 18.35
N LYS A 121 3.42 9.44 18.54
CA LYS A 121 3.72 10.84 18.19
C LYS A 121 3.35 11.24 16.76
N ASP A 122 3.62 10.36 15.80
CA ASP A 122 3.42 10.61 14.37
C ASP A 122 1.98 10.42 13.84
N ILE A 123 1.02 10.10 14.71
CA ILE A 123 -0.40 10.00 14.33
C ILE A 123 -1.05 11.39 14.42
N PRO A 124 -1.82 11.82 13.40
CA PRO A 124 -2.57 13.08 13.48
C PRO A 124 -3.47 13.14 14.71
N SER A 125 -3.63 14.35 15.27
CA SER A 125 -4.36 14.59 16.52
C SER A 125 -5.76 13.98 16.54
N VAL A 126 -6.50 14.07 15.43
CA VAL A 126 -7.86 13.53 15.27
C VAL A 126 -7.95 12.00 15.42
N TYR A 127 -6.85 11.27 15.20
CA TYR A 127 -6.79 9.81 15.32
C TYR A 127 -5.92 9.34 16.49
N LYS A 128 -5.34 10.28 17.24
CA LYS A 128 -4.35 10.01 18.28
C LYS A 128 -4.82 8.95 19.28
N ASN A 129 -6.08 9.03 19.70
CA ASN A 129 -6.62 8.18 20.75
C ASN A 129 -7.11 6.81 20.25
N ILE A 130 -7.19 6.60 18.93
CA ILE A 130 -7.73 5.38 18.34
C ILE A 130 -6.69 4.54 17.59
N GLY A 131 -5.53 5.14 17.27
CA GLY A 131 -4.48 4.49 16.48
C GLY A 131 -4.48 4.96 15.03
N GLN A 132 -3.45 4.57 14.29
CA GLN A 132 -3.27 5.04 12.91
C GLN A 132 -4.31 4.37 11.99
N PRO A 133 -5.03 5.11 11.14
CA PRO A 133 -5.79 4.51 10.06
C PRO A 133 -4.89 3.67 9.15
N VAL A 134 -5.37 2.48 8.80
CA VAL A 134 -4.73 1.54 7.88
C VAL A 134 -5.73 1.25 6.77
N LEU A 135 -5.34 1.59 5.54
CA LEU A 135 -6.17 1.42 4.35
C LEU A 135 -5.73 0.15 3.62
N ILE A 136 -6.66 -0.79 3.48
CA ILE A 136 -6.44 -2.09 2.84
C ILE A 136 -7.28 -2.13 1.55
N PRO A 137 -6.72 -1.75 0.39
CA PRO A 137 -7.37 -1.99 -0.89
C PRO A 137 -7.60 -3.49 -1.14
N GLY A 138 -8.82 -3.81 -1.57
CA GLY A 138 -9.12 -5.05 -2.28
C GLY A 138 -8.77 -4.94 -3.76
N ASP A 139 -9.52 -5.67 -4.58
CA ASP A 139 -9.47 -5.58 -6.05
C ASP A 139 -10.75 -4.92 -6.62
N MET A 140 -10.91 -4.95 -7.93
CA MET A 140 -12.03 -4.29 -8.62
C MET A 140 -13.41 -4.92 -8.35
N GLY A 141 -13.45 -6.15 -7.85
CA GLY A 141 -14.67 -6.89 -7.57
C GLY A 141 -14.86 -7.27 -6.09
N THR A 142 -13.93 -6.94 -5.20
CA THR A 142 -13.94 -7.37 -3.80
C THR A 142 -13.94 -6.20 -2.82
N HIS A 143 -14.06 -6.51 -1.53
CA HIS A 143 -14.12 -5.52 -0.47
C HIS A 143 -12.78 -4.81 -0.26
N SER A 144 -12.83 -3.56 0.21
CA SER A 144 -11.69 -2.89 0.83
C SER A 144 -11.97 -2.69 2.33
N TYR A 145 -10.92 -2.47 3.12
CA TYR A 145 -11.06 -2.31 4.57
C TYR A 145 -10.36 -1.07 5.12
N LEU A 146 -10.97 -0.49 6.14
CA LEU A 146 -10.34 0.44 7.05
C LEU A 146 -10.08 -0.27 8.37
N LEU A 147 -8.82 -0.28 8.80
CA LEU A 147 -8.38 -0.83 10.07
C LEU A 147 -7.69 0.27 10.91
N LEU A 148 -7.34 -0.06 12.15
CA LEU A 148 -6.50 0.76 13.03
C LEU A 148 -5.24 0.00 13.43
N GLY A 149 -4.14 0.74 13.56
CA GLY A 149 -2.91 0.27 14.18
C GLY A 149 -3.07 -0.04 15.66
N THR A 150 -2.19 -0.88 16.19
CA THR A 150 -2.35 -1.49 17.52
C THR A 150 -1.03 -1.55 18.26
N GLU A 151 -1.09 -1.66 19.59
CA GLU A 151 0.10 -1.84 20.42
C GLU A 151 0.82 -3.15 20.10
N LYS A 152 0.07 -4.21 19.79
CA LYS A 152 0.64 -5.49 19.38
C LYS A 152 1.43 -5.38 18.08
N ALA A 153 1.00 -4.55 17.13
CA ALA A 153 1.81 -4.27 15.94
C ALA A 153 3.14 -3.58 16.29
N MET A 154 3.14 -2.62 17.23
CA MET A 154 4.38 -1.98 17.69
C MET A 154 5.36 -2.98 18.28
N GLN A 155 4.85 -3.99 18.99
CA GLN A 155 5.66 -5.00 19.67
C GLN A 155 6.16 -6.12 18.75
N GLU A 156 5.33 -6.58 17.82
CA GLU A 156 5.62 -7.81 17.05
C GLU A 156 6.08 -7.53 15.62
N THR A 157 5.71 -6.40 15.03
CA THR A 157 5.88 -6.15 13.58
C THR A 157 6.47 -4.79 13.26
N PHE A 158 7.11 -4.12 14.23
CA PHE A 158 7.63 -2.75 14.07
C PHE A 158 6.54 -1.79 13.58
N GLY A 159 5.35 -1.90 14.18
CA GLY A 159 4.18 -1.11 13.81
C GLY A 159 3.77 -1.34 12.36
N SER A 160 3.65 -2.59 11.92
CA SER A 160 3.33 -2.94 10.53
C SER A 160 2.17 -3.93 10.40
N THR A 161 1.48 -3.90 9.27
CA THR A 161 0.40 -4.82 8.91
C THR A 161 0.35 -5.06 7.40
N CYS A 162 -0.65 -5.79 6.91
CA CYS A 162 -0.84 -6.06 5.48
C CYS A 162 -1.17 -4.78 4.68
N HIS A 163 -1.10 -4.87 3.35
CA HIS A 163 -1.51 -3.77 2.45
C HIS A 163 -2.73 -4.11 1.59
N GLY A 164 -3.06 -5.38 1.41
CA GLY A 164 -4.04 -5.84 0.44
C GLY A 164 -3.99 -7.36 0.31
N ALA A 165 -4.79 -7.91 -0.59
CA ALA A 165 -4.91 -9.36 -0.78
C ALA A 165 -3.60 -10.02 -1.23
N GLY A 166 -2.82 -9.30 -2.05
CA GLY A 166 -1.66 -9.86 -2.73
C GLY A 166 -2.05 -10.82 -3.87
N ARG A 167 -1.26 -10.81 -4.95
CA ARG A 167 -1.54 -11.65 -6.12
C ARG A 167 -1.17 -13.10 -5.85
N VAL A 168 -2.03 -14.02 -6.30
CA VAL A 168 -1.75 -15.46 -6.39
C VAL A 168 -1.48 -15.92 -7.81
N MET A 169 -1.75 -15.05 -8.79
CA MET A 169 -1.64 -15.38 -10.21
C MET A 169 -0.83 -14.33 -10.97
N SER A 170 0.05 -14.81 -11.87
CA SER A 170 0.74 -13.93 -12.81
C SER A 170 -0.26 -13.26 -13.77
N ARG A 171 0.09 -12.10 -14.31
CA ARG A 171 -0.75 -11.39 -15.29
C ARG A 171 -1.00 -12.24 -16.53
N THR A 172 0.02 -12.94 -17.02
CA THR A 172 -0.10 -13.86 -18.16
C THR A 172 -1.10 -14.98 -17.89
N LYS A 173 -1.05 -15.60 -16.72
CA LYS A 173 -2.00 -16.67 -16.36
C LYS A 173 -3.43 -16.12 -16.17
N ALA A 174 -3.58 -14.93 -15.59
CA ALA A 174 -4.88 -14.26 -15.48
C ALA A 174 -5.49 -13.96 -16.85
N MET A 175 -4.68 -13.51 -17.81
CA MET A 175 -5.11 -13.26 -19.18
C MET A 175 -5.57 -14.54 -19.92
N GLN A 176 -4.90 -15.66 -19.66
CA GLN A 176 -5.30 -16.95 -20.22
C GLN A 176 -6.64 -17.42 -19.62
N LEU A 177 -6.79 -17.34 -18.30
CA LEU A 177 -8.01 -17.71 -17.57
C LEU A 177 -9.22 -16.88 -18.01
N THR A 178 -8.99 -15.61 -18.34
CA THR A 178 -10.04 -14.64 -18.69
C THR A 178 -10.29 -14.52 -20.19
N LYS A 179 -9.69 -15.41 -21.00
CA LYS A 179 -9.87 -15.40 -22.45
C LYS A 179 -11.35 -15.66 -22.78
N GLY A 180 -11.93 -14.77 -23.58
CA GLY A 180 -13.35 -14.85 -23.99
C GLY A 180 -14.37 -14.42 -22.93
N ARG A 181 -13.93 -14.08 -21.71
CA ARG A 181 -14.82 -13.59 -20.65
C ARG A 181 -15.14 -12.11 -20.80
N ARG A 182 -16.38 -11.74 -20.45
CA ARG A 182 -16.87 -10.35 -20.39
C ARG A 182 -16.84 -9.86 -18.96
N ILE A 183 -15.63 -9.60 -18.46
CA ILE A 183 -15.37 -9.20 -17.06
C ILE A 183 -16.16 -7.94 -16.68
N ASP A 184 -16.36 -7.03 -17.63
CA ASP A 184 -17.20 -5.85 -17.47
C ASP A 184 -18.66 -6.21 -17.14
N LYS A 185 -19.22 -7.20 -17.84
CA LYS A 185 -20.57 -7.72 -17.56
C LYS A 185 -20.63 -8.47 -16.23
N GLU A 186 -19.65 -9.32 -15.96
CA GLU A 186 -19.59 -10.08 -14.70
C GLU A 186 -19.52 -9.16 -13.47
N LEU A 187 -18.86 -8.00 -13.58
CA LEU A 187 -18.83 -6.97 -12.52
C LEU A 187 -20.15 -6.17 -12.49
N ALA A 188 -20.74 -5.86 -13.64
CA ALA A 188 -22.04 -5.22 -13.72
C ALA A 188 -23.16 -6.07 -13.08
N ASP A 189 -23.12 -7.40 -13.25
CA ASP A 189 -24.05 -8.34 -12.61
C ASP A 189 -23.92 -8.34 -11.07
N LYS A 190 -22.76 -7.91 -10.55
CA LYS A 190 -22.52 -7.66 -9.11
C LYS A 190 -22.87 -6.23 -8.68
N GLY A 191 -23.43 -5.42 -9.58
CA GLY A 191 -23.74 -4.01 -9.34
C GLY A 191 -22.49 -3.13 -9.25
N ILE A 192 -21.42 -3.46 -9.97
CA ILE A 192 -20.17 -2.71 -10.01
C ILE A 192 -19.98 -2.14 -11.42
N TYR A 193 -20.03 -0.83 -11.56
CA TYR A 193 -19.76 -0.16 -12.83
C TYR A 193 -18.25 0.00 -13.04
N VAL A 194 -17.73 -0.31 -14.23
CA VAL A 194 -16.28 -0.26 -14.47
C VAL A 194 -15.95 0.54 -15.73
N LEU A 195 -14.99 1.44 -15.59
CA LEU A 195 -14.28 2.11 -16.67
C LEU A 195 -12.82 1.69 -16.62
N SER A 196 -12.31 1.15 -17.72
CA SER A 196 -10.92 0.70 -17.84
C SER A 196 -10.29 1.31 -19.08
N ALA A 197 -9.02 1.70 -18.99
CA ALA A 197 -8.26 2.19 -20.14
C ALA A 197 -8.18 1.15 -21.28
N SER A 198 -8.19 -0.15 -20.94
CA SER A 198 -8.31 -1.23 -21.90
C SER A 198 -8.99 -2.46 -21.32
N GLY A 199 -9.53 -3.32 -22.19
CA GLY A 199 -10.02 -4.64 -21.80
C GLY A 199 -8.91 -5.61 -21.35
N GLU A 200 -7.65 -5.31 -21.65
CA GLU A 200 -6.51 -6.07 -21.13
C GLU A 200 -6.23 -5.75 -19.66
N VAL A 201 -6.18 -4.46 -19.29
CA VAL A 201 -6.01 -4.04 -17.89
C VAL A 201 -7.08 -4.66 -17.00
N LEU A 202 -8.33 -4.67 -17.47
CA LEU A 202 -9.45 -5.28 -16.75
C LEU A 202 -9.23 -6.78 -16.51
N ARG A 203 -8.73 -7.51 -17.51
CA ARG A 203 -8.49 -8.95 -17.43
C ARG A 203 -7.29 -9.33 -16.56
N GLN A 204 -6.26 -8.49 -16.50
CA GLN A 204 -5.08 -8.72 -15.65
C GLN A 204 -5.39 -8.58 -14.14
N GLU A 205 -6.49 -7.91 -13.81
CA GLU A 205 -6.85 -7.44 -12.46
C GLU A 205 -8.11 -8.12 -11.91
N VAL A 206 -8.49 -9.28 -12.46
CA VAL A 206 -9.66 -10.04 -12.00
C VAL A 206 -9.53 -10.49 -10.54
N PRO A 207 -10.64 -10.55 -9.78
CA PRO A 207 -10.63 -10.98 -8.38
C PRO A 207 -9.88 -12.30 -8.14
N GLU A 208 -10.04 -13.27 -9.05
CA GLU A 208 -9.41 -14.59 -8.97
C GLU A 208 -7.87 -14.56 -9.09
N ALA A 209 -7.30 -13.41 -9.49
CA ALA A 209 -5.85 -13.22 -9.50
C ALA A 209 -5.27 -12.88 -8.12
N TYR A 210 -6.13 -12.59 -7.14
CA TYR A 210 -5.80 -12.14 -5.80
C TYR A 210 -6.22 -13.17 -4.73
N LYS A 211 -5.60 -13.11 -3.55
CA LYS A 211 -6.12 -13.84 -2.38
C LYS A 211 -7.47 -13.29 -1.98
N ASP A 212 -8.20 -14.04 -1.16
CA ASP A 212 -9.36 -13.50 -0.48
C ASP A 212 -8.93 -12.41 0.51
N ILE A 213 -9.39 -11.19 0.26
CA ILE A 213 -9.09 -10.02 1.10
C ILE A 213 -9.67 -10.18 2.51
N ASP A 214 -10.83 -10.84 2.65
CA ASP A 214 -11.49 -11.04 3.93
C ASP A 214 -10.62 -11.93 4.82
N MET A 215 -10.08 -13.02 4.27
CA MET A 215 -9.13 -13.90 4.96
C MET A 215 -7.84 -13.18 5.39
N VAL A 216 -7.28 -12.34 4.51
CA VAL A 216 -6.05 -11.57 4.83
C VAL A 216 -6.30 -10.58 5.97
N VAL A 217 -7.45 -9.91 5.97
CA VAL A 217 -7.82 -8.96 7.03
C VAL A 217 -8.16 -9.70 8.33
N ASP A 218 -8.86 -10.83 8.27
CA ASP A 218 -9.14 -11.67 9.44
C ASP A 218 -7.85 -12.15 10.11
N ALA A 219 -6.86 -12.57 9.33
CA ALA A 219 -5.57 -13.00 9.86
C ALA A 219 -4.89 -11.90 10.69
N VAL A 220 -4.77 -10.68 10.15
CA VAL A 220 -4.11 -9.57 10.89
C VAL A 220 -4.97 -9.05 12.04
N HIS A 221 -6.29 -9.18 11.94
CA HIS A 221 -7.21 -8.82 13.02
C HIS A 221 -7.12 -9.78 14.19
N ASN A 222 -7.19 -11.08 13.93
CA ASN A 222 -7.13 -12.14 14.93
C ASN A 222 -5.73 -12.25 15.54
N ALA A 223 -4.69 -11.99 14.76
CA ALA A 223 -3.33 -11.82 15.29
C ALA A 223 -3.23 -10.61 16.22
N GLY A 224 -4.15 -9.65 16.14
CA GLY A 224 -4.20 -8.45 16.99
C GLY A 224 -3.28 -7.32 16.52
N ILE A 225 -2.58 -7.47 15.39
CA ILE A 225 -1.71 -6.44 14.82
C ILE A 225 -2.50 -5.37 14.03
N SER A 226 -3.81 -5.54 13.86
CA SER A 226 -4.71 -4.51 13.36
C SER A 226 -6.12 -4.69 13.92
N LYS A 227 -6.89 -3.60 14.02
CA LYS A 227 -8.30 -3.66 14.47
C LYS A 227 -9.23 -3.29 13.32
N LYS A 228 -10.18 -4.17 12.96
CA LYS A 228 -11.22 -3.87 11.95
C LYS A 228 -12.07 -2.66 12.39
N VAL A 229 -12.34 -1.75 11.45
CA VAL A 229 -13.24 -0.60 11.66
C VAL A 229 -14.39 -0.64 10.68
N ALA A 230 -14.09 -0.68 9.38
CA ALA A 230 -15.11 -0.65 8.34
C ALA A 230 -14.72 -1.53 7.16
N ARG A 231 -15.74 -2.03 6.46
CA ARG A 231 -15.64 -2.76 5.21
C ARG A 231 -16.38 -1.97 4.13
N MET A 232 -15.74 -1.78 2.98
CA MET A 232 -16.27 -1.03 1.85
C MET A 232 -16.50 -1.98 0.67
N ARG A 233 -17.67 -1.87 0.02
CA ARG A 233 -18.00 -2.59 -1.21
C ARG A 233 -17.88 -1.62 -2.39
N PRO A 234 -17.16 -1.96 -3.47
CA PRO A 234 -17.13 -1.11 -4.66
C PRO A 234 -18.50 -1.06 -5.33
N ILE A 235 -18.86 0.12 -5.84
CA ILE A 235 -20.01 0.32 -6.75
C ILE A 235 -19.56 0.88 -8.10
N GLY A 236 -18.35 1.43 -8.16
CA GLY A 236 -17.73 2.01 -9.34
C GLY A 236 -16.21 1.84 -9.28
N VAL A 237 -15.58 1.48 -10.39
CA VAL A 237 -14.13 1.34 -10.52
C VAL A 237 -13.65 2.05 -11.78
N VAL A 238 -12.66 2.92 -11.62
CA VAL A 238 -11.92 3.53 -12.75
C VAL A 238 -10.49 2.99 -12.70
N LYS A 239 -10.05 2.34 -13.78
CA LYS A 239 -8.74 1.70 -13.87
C LYS A 239 -7.96 2.20 -15.09
N GLY A 240 -6.72 2.63 -14.84
CA GLY A 240 -5.74 2.99 -15.87
C GLY A 240 -4.82 1.83 -16.21
#